data_AF-A0A382QTK7-F1
#
_entry.id   AF-A0A382QTK7-F1
#
_cell.length_a   1.000
_cell.length_b   1.000
_cell.length_c   1.000
_cell.angle_alpha   90.00
_cell.angle_beta   90.00
_cell.angle_gamma   90.00
#
_symmetry.space_group_name_H-M   'P 1'
#
loop_
_entity.id
_entity.type
_entity.pdbx_description
1 polymer ?
#
loop_
_entity_poly.entity_id
_entity_poly.type
_entity_poly.pdbx_seq_one_letter_code
_entity_poly.pdbx_strand_id
1 'polypeptide(L)'
;GPFLRGDVDQSGDLQLTDAVAIFSYLFLGDSEPGCLAAADADGTGEINLTSGVFLLQFLFIGGQQPEAPCPQCARSSRAADLGLGCRRPPNCF
;
A
#
# COMPACT_ATOMS: atom_id res chain seq x y z
N GLY A 1 8.36 2.61 8.99
CA GLY A 1 9.31 3.60 8.42
C GLY A 1 8.53 4.58 7.55
N PRO A 2 9.18 5.48 6.80
CA PRO A 2 8.50 6.14 5.68
C PRO A 2 8.03 5.09 4.66
N PHE A 3 6.94 5.38 3.94
CA PHE A 3 6.40 4.52 2.89
C PHE A 3 5.61 5.35 1.88
N LEU A 4 5.32 4.77 0.73
CA LEU A 4 4.38 5.29 -0.25
C LEU A 4 3.12 4.39 -0.20
N ARG A 5 1.97 4.96 0.15
CA ARG A 5 0.70 4.22 0.24
C ARG A 5 0.31 3.76 -1.16
N GLY A 6 0.03 2.47 -1.28
CA GLY A 6 -0.22 1.81 -2.55
C GLY A 6 1.01 1.21 -3.23
N ASP A 7 2.24 1.52 -2.79
CA ASP A 7 3.48 0.89 -3.30
C ASP A 7 3.85 -0.32 -2.42
N VAL A 8 3.23 -1.46 -2.74
CA VAL A 8 3.29 -2.69 -1.96
C VAL A 8 4.58 -3.46 -2.26
N ASP A 9 5.03 -3.44 -3.52
CA ASP A 9 6.27 -4.09 -3.94
C ASP A 9 7.52 -3.22 -3.68
N GLN A 10 7.32 -2.01 -3.16
CA GLN A 10 8.37 -1.04 -2.81
C GLN A 10 9.19 -0.58 -4.02
N SER A 11 8.61 -0.58 -5.22
CA SER A 11 9.23 -0.12 -6.46
C SER A 11 9.45 1.39 -6.49
N GLY A 12 8.72 2.16 -5.67
CA GLY A 12 8.74 3.62 -5.63
C GLY A 12 7.68 4.28 -6.54
N ASP A 13 6.91 3.50 -7.28
CA ASP A 13 5.82 3.93 -8.14
C ASP A 13 4.53 3.19 -7.79
N LEU A 14 3.37 3.79 -8.04
CA LEU A 14 2.08 3.08 -7.94
C LEU A 14 1.77 2.42 -9.29
N GLN A 15 1.74 1.09 -9.30
CA GLN A 15 1.55 0.28 -10.51
C GLN A 15 0.58 -0.89 -10.29
N LEU A 16 0.28 -1.61 -11.38
CA LEU A 16 -0.57 -2.80 -11.32
C LEU A 16 0.03 -3.91 -10.44
N THR A 17 1.35 -4.02 -10.38
CA THR A 17 2.06 -5.05 -9.61
C THR A 17 1.76 -4.93 -8.12
N ASP A 18 1.50 -3.73 -7.62
CA ASP A 18 1.11 -3.50 -6.23
C ASP A 18 -0.25 -4.13 -5.87
N ALA A 19 -1.25 -3.91 -6.73
CA ALA A 19 -2.56 -4.52 -6.53
C ALA A 19 -2.49 -6.05 -6.62
N VAL A 20 -1.68 -6.57 -7.54
CA VAL A 20 -1.42 -8.02 -7.65
C VAL A 20 -0.72 -8.56 -6.40
N ALA A 21 0.23 -7.82 -5.82
CA ALA A 21 0.90 -8.21 -4.59
C ALA A 21 -0.09 -8.31 -3.41
N ILE A 22 -1.04 -7.36 -3.28
CA ILE A 22 -2.13 -7.43 -2.29
C ILE A 22 -2.94 -8.71 -2.46
N PHE A 23 -3.40 -9.01 -3.68
CA PHE A 23 -4.21 -10.20 -3.92
C PHE A 23 -3.45 -11.51 -3.74
N SER A 24 -2.17 -11.54 -4.09
CA SER A 24 -1.33 -12.73 -3.93
C SER A 24 -1.09 -13.05 -2.46
N TYR A 25 -0.84 -12.02 -1.65
CA TYR A 25 -0.77 -12.15 -0.19
C TYR A 25 -2.10 -12.66 0.40
N LEU A 26 -3.23 -12.10 -0.01
CA LEU A 26 -4.54 -12.45 0.55
C LEU A 26 -5.05 -13.84 0.14
N PHE A 27 -4.81 -14.26 -1.10
CA PHE A 27 -5.50 -15.41 -1.69
C PHE A 27 -4.59 -16.54 -2.15
N LEU A 28 -3.29 -16.27 -2.35
CA LEU A 28 -2.34 -17.27 -2.89
C LEU A 28 -1.33 -17.76 -1.84
N GLY A 29 -1.33 -17.17 -0.64
CA GLY A 29 -0.41 -17.55 0.42
C GLY A 29 1.03 -17.08 0.19
N ASP A 30 1.21 -16.05 -0.64
CA ASP A 30 2.50 -15.40 -0.82
C ASP A 30 2.99 -14.75 0.49
N SER A 31 4.28 -14.45 0.54
CA SER A 31 4.90 -13.83 1.70
C SER A 31 4.26 -12.48 2.05
N GLU A 32 4.15 -12.22 3.35
CA GLU A 32 3.70 -10.94 3.88
C GLU A 32 4.47 -9.75 3.27
N PRO A 33 3.78 -8.70 2.77
CA PRO A 33 4.45 -7.51 2.25
C PRO A 33 5.38 -6.87 3.27
N GLY A 34 6.54 -6.38 2.81
CA GLY A 34 7.49 -5.69 3.69
C GLY A 34 6.92 -4.42 4.36
N CYS A 35 5.83 -3.88 3.81
CA CYS A 35 5.12 -2.73 4.34
C CYS A 35 3.60 -2.93 4.29
N LEU A 36 3.02 -3.44 5.37
CA LEU A 36 1.58 -3.61 5.50
C LEU A 36 0.81 -2.28 5.43
N ALA A 37 1.40 -1.20 5.97
CA ALA A 37 0.82 0.13 5.84
C ALA A 37 0.74 0.64 4.38
N ALA A 38 1.61 0.16 3.48
CA ALA A 38 1.51 0.49 2.06
C ALA A 38 0.43 -0.33 1.35
N ALA A 39 0.22 -1.58 1.79
CA ALA A 39 -0.83 -2.46 1.28
C ALA A 39 -2.26 -2.07 1.69
N ASP A 40 -2.42 -1.32 2.79
CA ASP A 40 -3.67 -0.65 3.17
C ASP A 40 -3.89 0.63 2.32
N ALA A 41 -4.16 0.40 1.03
CA ALA A 41 -4.27 1.47 0.04
C ALA A 41 -5.51 2.35 0.24
N ASP A 42 -6.60 1.80 0.79
CA ASP A 42 -7.82 2.53 1.15
C ASP A 42 -7.75 3.16 2.56
N GLY A 43 -6.70 2.89 3.34
CA GLY A 43 -6.39 3.58 4.59
C GLY A 43 -7.30 3.19 5.76
N THR A 44 -7.91 2.02 5.69
CA THR A 44 -8.89 1.51 6.65
C THR A 44 -8.24 0.93 7.92
N GLY A 45 -6.95 0.62 7.87
CA GLY A 45 -6.22 -0.10 8.90
C GLY A 45 -6.30 -1.62 8.78
N GLU A 46 -6.94 -2.13 7.74
CA GLU A 46 -7.04 -3.55 7.43
C GLU A 46 -6.60 -3.80 5.98
N ILE A 47 -5.92 -4.92 5.74
CA ILE A 47 -5.58 -5.34 4.37
C ILE A 47 -6.59 -6.40 3.96
N ASN A 48 -7.41 -6.06 2.98
CA ASN A 48 -8.41 -6.97 2.45
C ASN A 48 -8.62 -6.71 0.94
N LEU A 49 -9.65 -7.34 0.35
CA LEU A 49 -9.95 -7.20 -1.07
C LEU A 49 -10.15 -5.75 -1.52
N THR A 50 -10.75 -4.90 -0.69
CA THR A 50 -11.03 -3.50 -1.03
C THR A 50 -9.77 -2.69 -1.18
N SER A 51 -8.69 -3.00 -0.46
CA SER A 51 -7.41 -2.33 -0.59
C SER A 51 -6.85 -2.46 -2.01
N GLY A 52 -6.84 -3.68 -2.58
CA GLY A 52 -6.39 -3.90 -3.96
C GLY A 52 -7.34 -3.30 -5.00
N VAL A 53 -8.66 -3.42 -4.80
CA VAL A 53 -9.67 -2.84 -5.71
C VAL A 53 -9.63 -1.32 -5.70
N PHE A 54 -9.40 -0.69 -4.55
CA PHE A 54 -9.23 0.76 -4.42
C PHE A 54 -8.03 1.25 -5.24
N LEU A 55 -6.90 0.55 -5.16
CA LEU A 55 -5.70 0.90 -5.94
C LEU A 55 -5.95 0.77 -7.46
N LEU A 56 -6.61 -0.29 -7.91
CA LEU A 56 -6.99 -0.45 -9.32
C LEU A 56 -7.93 0.67 -9.81
N GLN A 57 -8.86 1.12 -8.96
CA GLN A 57 -9.75 2.21 -9.32
C GLN A 57 -8.99 3.52 -9.54
N PHE A 58 -8.05 3.84 -8.64
CA PHE A 58 -7.16 4.99 -8.80
C PHE A 58 -6.34 4.90 -10.10
N LEU A 59 -5.73 3.75 -10.37
CA LEU A 59 -4.83 3.56 -11.52
C LEU A 59 -5.52 3.63 -12.89
N PHE A 60 -6.71 3.04 -13.03
CA PHE A 60 -7.28 2.78 -14.36
C PHE A 60 -8.53 3.59 -14.70
N ILE A 61 -9.27 4.07 -13.70
CA ILE A 61 -10.56 4.74 -13.93
C ILE A 61 -10.68 6.10 -13.24
N GLY A 62 -9.56 6.64 -12.74
CA GLY A 62 -9.54 7.97 -12.10
C GLY A 62 -10.27 8.01 -10.77
N GLY A 63 -10.22 6.90 -10.00
CA GLY A 63 -10.73 6.84 -8.64
C GLY A 63 -10.00 7.77 -7.68
N GLN A 64 -10.43 7.78 -6.42
CA GLN A 64 -9.83 8.61 -5.37
C GLN A 64 -8.34 8.26 -5.18
N GLN A 65 -7.50 9.28 -5.10
CA GLN A 65 -6.08 9.10 -4.76
C GLN A 65 -5.94 8.55 -3.32
N PRO A 66 -5.02 7.59 -3.07
CA PRO A 66 -4.72 7.15 -1.72
C PRO A 66 -4.40 8.31 -0.78
N GLU A 67 -4.82 8.17 0.48
CA GLU A 67 -4.51 9.13 1.52
C GLU A 67 -3.00 9.17 1.80
N ALA A 68 -2.52 10.25 2.42
CA ALA A 68 -1.11 10.38 2.76
C ALA A 68 -0.60 9.14 3.54
N PRO A 69 0.59 8.61 3.22
CA PRO A 69 1.62 9.18 2.33
C PRO A 69 1.47 8.77 0.85
N CYS A 70 1.00 9.68 0.00
CA CYS A 70 0.88 9.55 -1.46
C CYS A 70 0.72 10.98 -2.02
N PRO A 71 1.38 11.36 -3.13
CA PRO A 71 2.13 10.55 -4.09
C PRO A 71 3.63 10.42 -3.77
N GLN A 72 4.07 10.86 -2.60
CA GLN A 72 5.47 10.80 -2.19
C GLN A 72 5.60 10.00 -0.91
N CYS A 73 6.73 9.30 -0.78
CA CYS A 73 7.10 8.63 0.44
C CYS A 73 7.11 9.61 1.61
N ALA A 74 6.40 9.29 2.69
CA ALA A 74 6.53 10.01 3.94
C ALA A 74 6.26 9.10 5.14
N ARG A 75 6.55 9.61 6.34
CA ARG A 75 6.12 8.96 7.58
C ARG A 75 4.66 9.31 7.82
N SER A 76 3.86 8.32 8.23
CA SER A 76 2.52 8.55 8.75
C SER A 76 2.52 8.50 10.28
N SER A 77 1.66 9.32 10.89
CA SER A 77 1.35 9.30 12.32
C SER A 77 -0.04 8.74 12.61
N ARG A 78 -0.75 8.20 11.61
CA ARG A 78 -2.07 7.58 11.81
C ARG A 78 -1.92 6.31 12.63
N ALA A 79 -2.80 6.12 13.62
CA ALA A 79 -2.80 4.94 14.46
C ALA A 79 -2.93 3.63 13.66
N ALA A 80 -3.75 3.64 12.60
CA ALA A 80 -3.92 2.51 11.66
C ALA A 80 -2.58 2.10 11.02
N ASP A 81 -1.85 3.05 10.44
CA ASP A 81 -0.57 2.80 9.77
C ASP A 81 0.51 2.32 10.77
N LEU A 82 0.49 2.84 12.00
CA LEU A 82 1.40 2.41 13.06
C LEU A 82 1.10 0.98 13.54
N GLY A 83 -0.17 0.58 13.53
CA GLY A 83 -0.62 -0.77 13.88
C GLY A 83 -0.22 -1.81 12.84
N LEU A 84 -0.35 -1.48 11.55
CA LEU A 84 0.10 -2.34 10.44
C LEU A 84 1.62 -2.43 10.35
N GLY A 85 2.29 -1.30 10.58
CA GLY A 85 3.74 -1.24 10.54
C GLY A 85 4.30 -1.27 9.11
N CYS A 86 5.59 -0.95 9.02
CA CYS A 86 6.28 -0.90 7.74
C CYS A 86 7.80 -0.99 7.92
N ARG A 87 8.42 -2.01 7.31
CA ARG A 87 9.87 -2.10 7.20
C ARG A 87 10.33 -1.05 6.19
N ARG A 88 11.36 -0.26 6.55
CA ARG A 88 11.85 0.87 5.73
C ARG A 88 12.13 0.40 4.30
N PRO A 89 11.38 0.89 3.29
CA PRO A 89 11.63 0.56 1.89
C PRO A 89 12.99 1.12 1.45
N PRO A 90 13.70 0.44 0.54
CA PRO A 90 14.92 0.98 -0.06
C PRO A 90 14.66 2.29 -0.82
N ASN A 91 13.45 2.48 -1.36
CA ASN A 91 13.12 3.62 -2.23
C ASN A 91 12.47 4.80 -1.50
N CYS A 92 12.25 4.69 -0.18
CA CYS A 92 11.78 5.80 0.66
C CYS A 92 12.91 6.28 1.58
N PHE A 93 13.73 7.22 1.07
CA PHE A 93 14.91 7.77 1.77
C PHE A 93 14.55 8.85 2.79
#